data_AF-A0A1X3EDJ8-F1
#
_entry.id   AF-A0A1X3EDJ8-F1
#
_cell.length_a   1.000
_cell.length_b   1.000
_cell.length_c   1.000
_cell.angle_alpha   90.00
_cell.angle_beta   90.00
_cell.angle_gamma   90.00
#
_symmetry.space_group_name_H-M   'P 1'
#
loop_
_entity.id
_entity.type
_entity.pdbx_description
1 polymer ?
#
loop_
_entity_poly.entity_id
_entity_poly.type
_entity_poly.pdbx_seq_one_letter_code
_entity_poly.pdbx_strand_id
1 'polypeptide(L)'
;MKPAKKIRAKKHRGRPATGQGVQIGTRWPEATVAQIDAWASGQEDTPARSESIRRLVDIGLGKPASALAVTSAAKASSERAREMAGNAIDKLKDNKASPDDQASRKRRLVKGPEEFQNVRRDRPNRK
;
A
#
# COMPACT_ATOMS: atom_id res chain seq x y z
N MET A 1 -75.59 -14.82 4.61
CA MET A 1 -74.62 -13.69 4.51
C MET A 1 -73.26 -14.28 4.17
N LYS A 2 -72.63 -13.91 3.04
CA LYS A 2 -71.32 -14.46 2.66
C LYS A 2 -70.21 -13.73 3.45
N PRO A 3 -69.24 -14.44 4.05
CA PRO A 3 -68.16 -13.77 4.79
C PRO A 3 -67.21 -13.05 3.81
N ALA A 4 -66.82 -11.83 4.18
CA ALA A 4 -65.90 -11.01 3.41
C ALA A 4 -64.51 -11.67 3.29
N LYS A 5 -64.02 -11.79 2.06
CA LYS A 5 -62.74 -12.42 1.74
C LYS A 5 -61.60 -11.49 2.17
N LYS A 6 -60.88 -11.83 3.25
CA LYS A 6 -59.69 -11.08 3.68
C LYS A 6 -58.56 -11.26 2.66
N ILE A 7 -58.31 -10.23 1.86
CA ILE A 7 -57.14 -10.18 0.96
C ILE A 7 -55.90 -9.99 1.85
N ARG A 8 -55.16 -11.07 2.12
CA ARG A 8 -53.82 -10.95 2.72
C ARG A 8 -52.89 -10.42 1.65
N ALA A 9 -52.46 -9.16 1.78
CA ALA A 9 -51.41 -8.60 0.95
C ALA A 9 -50.17 -9.52 1.02
N LYS A 10 -49.71 -10.02 -0.12
CA LYS A 10 -48.47 -10.80 -0.19
C LYS A 10 -47.32 -9.87 0.20
N LYS A 11 -46.62 -10.15 1.29
CA LYS A 11 -45.38 -9.45 1.62
C LYS A 11 -44.40 -9.71 0.47
N HIS A 12 -44.01 -8.67 -0.24
CA HIS A 12 -42.92 -8.78 -1.20
C HIS A 12 -41.67 -9.23 -0.43
N ARG A 13 -41.03 -10.32 -0.88
CA ARG A 13 -39.67 -10.66 -0.43
C ARG A 13 -38.85 -9.40 -0.67
N GLY A 14 -38.31 -8.82 0.41
CA GLY A 14 -37.50 -7.61 0.34
C GLY A 14 -36.32 -7.80 -0.61
N ARG A 15 -35.62 -6.71 -0.91
CA ARG A 15 -34.42 -6.70 -1.76
C ARG A 15 -33.51 -7.88 -1.36
N PRO A 16 -33.05 -8.70 -2.32
CA PRO A 16 -32.14 -9.81 -2.02
C PRO A 16 -30.94 -9.30 -1.21
N ALA A 17 -30.47 -10.11 -0.25
CA ALA A 17 -29.37 -9.77 0.63
C ALA A 17 -28.19 -9.28 -0.20
N THR A 18 -27.88 -7.99 -0.10
CA THR A 18 -26.78 -7.37 -0.84
C THR A 18 -25.51 -7.76 -0.09
N GLY A 19 -24.65 -8.58 -0.71
CA GLY A 19 -23.74 -9.49 -0.02
C GLY A 19 -22.49 -8.93 0.68
N GLN A 20 -21.72 -9.91 1.18
CA GLN A 20 -20.28 -9.91 1.53
C GLN A 20 -19.83 -9.12 2.79
N GLY A 21 -20.65 -9.00 3.83
CA GLY A 21 -20.16 -8.50 5.13
C GLY A 21 -21.24 -8.29 6.18
N VAL A 22 -20.82 -8.10 7.43
CA VAL A 22 -21.70 -7.73 8.55
C VAL A 22 -21.87 -6.21 8.56
N GLN A 23 -23.12 -5.73 8.51
CA GLN A 23 -23.40 -4.30 8.65
C GLN A 23 -23.27 -3.89 10.12
N ILE A 24 -22.37 -2.97 10.41
CA ILE A 24 -22.15 -2.43 11.75
C ILE A 24 -22.62 -0.96 11.76
N GLY A 25 -23.72 -0.68 12.47
CA GLY A 25 -24.21 0.67 12.69
C GLY A 25 -23.56 1.29 13.92
N THR A 26 -22.81 2.38 13.75
CA THR A 26 -22.15 3.12 14.84
C THR A 26 -22.43 4.61 14.70
N ARG A 27 -22.44 5.34 15.83
CA ARG A 27 -22.56 6.80 15.83
C ARG A 27 -21.17 7.42 15.84
N TRP A 28 -20.91 8.31 14.91
CA TRP A 28 -19.62 8.99 14.75
C TRP A 28 -19.78 10.48 15.03
N PRO A 29 -18.80 11.12 15.70
CA PRO A 29 -18.74 12.59 15.78
C PRO A 29 -18.56 13.21 14.39
N GLU A 30 -19.19 14.35 14.15
CA GLU A 30 -19.13 15.05 12.85
C GLU A 30 -17.70 15.39 12.44
N ALA A 31 -16.87 15.83 13.40
CA ALA A 31 -15.46 16.13 13.18
C ALA A 31 -14.68 14.92 12.64
N THR A 32 -14.99 13.72 13.14
CA THR A 32 -14.33 12.50 12.68
C THR A 32 -14.77 12.12 11.27
N VAL A 33 -16.07 12.30 10.95
CA VAL A 33 -16.59 12.07 9.60
C VAL A 33 -15.95 13.05 8.61
N ALA A 34 -15.82 14.32 8.97
CA ALA A 34 -15.18 15.34 8.14
C ALA A 34 -13.71 15.02 7.85
N GLN A 35 -12.96 14.49 8.84
CA GLN A 35 -11.58 14.04 8.63
C GLN A 35 -11.48 12.86 7.66
N ILE A 36 -12.42 11.91 7.74
CA ILE A 36 -12.47 10.77 6.81
C ILE A 36 -12.76 11.24 5.39
N ASP A 37 -13.71 12.17 5.23
CA ASP A 37 -14.08 12.71 3.93
C ASP A 37 -12.95 13.56 3.32
N ALA A 38 -12.26 14.35 4.14
CA ALA A 38 -11.06 15.08 3.71
C ALA A 38 -9.94 14.13 3.27
N TRP A 39 -9.68 13.06 4.03
CA TRP A 39 -8.71 12.04 3.65
C TRP A 39 -9.08 11.35 2.33
N ALA A 40 -10.37 11.08 2.12
CA ALA A 40 -10.87 10.49 0.87
C ALA A 40 -10.66 11.43 -0.33
N SER A 41 -10.90 12.73 -0.17
CA SER A 41 -10.72 13.73 -1.23
C SER A 41 -9.27 13.89 -1.69
N GLY A 42 -8.30 13.51 -0.85
CA GLY A 42 -6.87 13.54 -1.19
C GLY A 42 -6.38 12.30 -1.94
N GLN A 43 -7.22 11.29 -2.16
CA GLN A 43 -6.85 10.08 -2.90
C GLN A 43 -7.12 10.24 -4.40
N GLU A 44 -6.30 9.61 -5.23
CA GLU A 44 -6.41 9.68 -6.70
C GLU A 44 -7.77 9.20 -7.22
N ASP A 45 -8.34 8.15 -6.60
CA ASP A 45 -9.60 7.53 -7.00
C ASP A 45 -10.82 8.09 -6.27
N THR A 46 -10.63 9.04 -5.35
CA THR A 46 -11.69 9.71 -4.56
C THR A 46 -12.73 8.70 -4.00
N PRO A 47 -12.30 7.76 -3.14
CA PRO A 47 -13.13 6.64 -2.72
C PRO A 47 -14.34 7.11 -1.93
N ALA A 48 -15.45 6.35 -2.03
CA ALA A 48 -16.64 6.60 -1.23
C ALA A 48 -16.34 6.38 0.26
N ARG A 49 -17.04 7.09 1.16
CA ARG A 49 -16.82 7.04 2.61
C ARG A 49 -16.68 5.63 3.20
N SER A 50 -17.52 4.69 2.77
CA SER A 50 -17.48 3.30 3.25
C SER A 50 -16.20 2.57 2.84
N GLU A 51 -15.68 2.87 1.65
CA GLU A 51 -14.39 2.36 1.18
C GLU A 51 -13.22 3.04 1.88
N SER A 52 -13.29 4.35 2.10
CA SER A 52 -12.29 5.11 2.84
C SER A 52 -12.11 4.57 4.26
N ILE A 53 -13.23 4.30 4.95
CA ILE A 53 -13.21 3.67 6.28
C ILE A 53 -12.52 2.30 6.25
N ARG A 54 -12.81 1.45 5.26
CA ARG A 54 -12.16 0.13 5.13
C ARG A 54 -10.65 0.27 4.94
N ARG A 55 -10.21 1.16 4.05
CA ARG A 55 -8.79 1.41 3.79
C ARG A 55 -8.08 1.93 5.03
N LEU A 56 -8.67 2.89 5.75
CA LEU A 56 -8.13 3.42 7.00
C LEU A 56 -8.02 2.34 8.08
N VAL A 57 -9.01 1.46 8.19
CA VAL A 57 -8.97 0.32 9.11
C VAL A 57 -7.90 -0.69 8.71
N ASP A 58 -7.77 -1.02 7.41
CA ASP A 58 -6.72 -1.93 6.93
C ASP A 58 -5.31 -1.38 7.22
N ILE A 59 -5.11 -0.06 7.03
CA ILE A 59 -3.87 0.63 7.41
C ILE A 59 -3.63 0.52 8.92
N GLY A 60 -4.64 0.80 9.76
CA GLY A 60 -4.53 0.70 11.21
C GLY A 60 -4.28 -0.73 11.73
N LEU A 61 -4.75 -1.74 10.99
CA LEU A 61 -4.52 -3.16 11.26
C LEU A 61 -3.21 -3.69 10.65
N GLY A 62 -2.43 -2.86 9.96
CA GLY A 62 -1.18 -3.27 9.33
C GLY A 62 -1.36 -4.27 8.19
N LYS A 63 -2.56 -4.40 7.63
CA LYS A 63 -2.76 -5.17 6.41
C LYS A 63 -2.13 -4.38 5.26
N PRO A 64 -1.34 -5.01 4.39
CA PRO A 64 -0.89 -4.33 3.19
C PRO A 64 -2.13 -4.02 2.37
N ALA A 65 -2.56 -2.75 2.37
CA ALA A 65 -3.46 -2.26 1.34
C ALA A 65 -2.85 -2.73 0.02
N SER A 66 -3.65 -3.26 -0.90
CA SER A 66 -3.14 -3.68 -2.22
C SER A 66 -2.39 -2.54 -2.93
N ALA A 67 -2.67 -1.27 -2.56
CA ALA A 67 -1.91 -0.09 -2.96
C ALA A 67 -0.51 0.07 -2.33
N LEU A 68 -0.24 -0.52 -1.16
CA LEU A 68 1.08 -0.54 -0.48
C LEU A 68 1.97 -1.72 -0.88
N ALA A 69 1.44 -2.70 -1.62
CA ALA A 69 2.23 -3.79 -2.21
C ALA A 69 3.28 -3.30 -3.22
N VAL A 70 3.17 -2.04 -3.67
CA VAL A 70 4.21 -1.35 -4.44
C VAL A 70 5.51 -1.29 -3.66
N THR A 71 5.50 -1.19 -2.32
CA THR A 71 6.74 -1.02 -1.54
C THR A 71 7.55 -2.31 -1.43
N SER A 72 6.93 -3.48 -1.31
CA SER A 72 7.61 -4.77 -1.29
C SER A 72 8.09 -5.19 -2.69
N ALA A 73 7.28 -4.93 -3.72
CA ALA A 73 7.68 -5.11 -5.11
C ALA A 73 8.80 -4.15 -5.53
N ALA A 74 8.76 -2.88 -5.09
CA ALA A 74 9.82 -1.89 -5.33
C ALA A 74 11.12 -2.26 -4.59
N LYS A 75 11.03 -2.85 -3.38
CA LYS A 75 12.20 -3.38 -2.68
C LYS A 75 12.83 -4.55 -3.45
N ALA A 76 12.01 -5.50 -3.90
CA ALA A 76 12.47 -6.62 -4.73
C ALA A 76 13.06 -6.14 -6.08
N SER A 77 12.47 -5.12 -6.69
CA SER A 77 12.99 -4.48 -7.90
C SER A 77 14.33 -3.77 -7.65
N SER A 78 14.46 -3.04 -6.54
CA SER A 78 15.70 -2.38 -6.14
C SER A 78 16.84 -3.38 -5.87
N GLU A 79 16.54 -4.54 -5.28
CA GLU A 79 17.53 -5.58 -5.05
C GLU A 79 18.01 -6.20 -6.36
N ARG A 80 17.08 -6.55 -7.27
CA ARG A 80 17.43 -7.07 -8.61
C ARG A 80 18.22 -6.07 -9.45
N ALA A 81 17.88 -4.78 -9.40
CA ALA A 81 18.62 -3.74 -10.09
C ALA A 81 20.06 -3.61 -9.56
N ARG A 82 20.27 -3.73 -8.24
CA ARG A 82 21.61 -3.73 -7.62
C ARG A 82 22.43 -4.94 -8.04
N GLU A 83 21.81 -6.10 -8.11
CA GLU A 83 22.47 -7.34 -8.54
C GLU A 83 22.92 -7.24 -10.01
N MET A 84 22.03 -6.80 -10.90
CA MET A 84 22.37 -6.57 -12.31
C MET A 84 23.50 -5.55 -12.48
N ALA A 85 23.46 -4.45 -11.72
CA ALA A 85 24.52 -3.45 -11.74
C ALA A 85 25.86 -4.01 -11.22
N GLY A 86 25.84 -4.80 -10.15
CA GLY A 86 27.03 -5.46 -9.61
C GLY A 86 27.69 -6.38 -10.63
N ASN A 87 26.90 -7.20 -11.32
CA ASN A 87 27.37 -8.13 -12.34
C ASN A 87 27.91 -7.41 -13.59
N ALA A 88 27.33 -6.27 -13.97
CA ALA A 88 27.82 -5.46 -15.08
C ALA A 88 29.17 -4.79 -14.74
N ILE A 89 29.34 -4.30 -13.51
CA ILE A 89 30.60 -3.69 -13.06
C ILE A 89 31.72 -4.73 -12.96
N ASP A 90 31.43 -5.96 -12.56
CA ASP A 90 32.42 -7.04 -12.54
C ASP A 90 32.96 -7.37 -13.94
N LYS A 91 32.12 -7.23 -14.98
CA LYS A 91 32.53 -7.42 -16.38
C LYS A 91 33.41 -6.28 -16.91
N LEU A 92 33.27 -5.09 -16.34
CA LEU A 92 34.03 -3.88 -16.72
C LEU A 92 35.26 -3.66 -15.82
N LYS A 93 35.60 -4.64 -14.98
CA LYS A 93 36.67 -4.55 -13.99
C LYS A 93 38.04 -4.47 -14.67
N ASP A 94 38.83 -3.45 -14.31
CA ASP A 94 40.22 -3.33 -14.74
C ASP A 94 41.08 -4.35 -13.99
N ASN A 95 41.55 -5.37 -14.72
CA ASN A 95 42.33 -6.48 -14.20
C ASN A 95 43.73 -6.07 -13.69
N LYS A 96 44.18 -4.83 -13.91
CA LYS A 96 45.47 -4.34 -13.39
C LYS A 96 45.42 -3.81 -11.96
N ALA A 97 44.23 -3.57 -11.40
CA ALA A 97 44.08 -3.03 -10.05
C ALA A 97 44.10 -4.13 -8.97
N SER A 98 44.51 -3.78 -7.75
CA SER A 98 44.45 -4.67 -6.59
C SER A 98 43.01 -5.08 -6.28
N PRO A 99 42.75 -6.31 -5.77
CA PRO A 99 41.40 -6.78 -5.43
C PRO A 99 40.64 -5.86 -4.47
N ASP A 100 41.33 -5.24 -3.51
CA ASP A 100 40.72 -4.32 -2.54
C ASP A 100 40.29 -2.98 -3.16
N ASP A 101 41.07 -2.47 -4.10
CA ASP A 101 40.74 -1.24 -4.85
C ASP A 101 39.54 -1.47 -5.76
N GLN A 102 39.46 -2.64 -6.38
CA GLN A 102 38.34 -3.03 -7.21
C GLN A 102 37.05 -3.18 -6.37
N ALA A 103 37.14 -3.79 -5.19
CA ALA A 103 36.01 -3.95 -4.28
C ALA A 103 35.50 -2.59 -3.77
N SER A 104 36.42 -1.69 -3.42
CA SER A 104 36.11 -0.33 -2.97
C SER A 104 35.44 0.49 -4.08
N ARG A 105 35.96 0.41 -5.31
CA ARG A 105 35.38 1.10 -6.48
C ARG A 105 33.99 0.57 -6.83
N LYS A 106 33.79 -0.76 -6.79
CA LYS A 106 32.48 -1.39 -7.02
C LYS A 106 31.46 -0.95 -5.96
N ARG A 107 31.84 -0.94 -4.68
CA ARG A 107 30.97 -0.45 -3.59
C ARG A 107 30.60 1.01 -3.78
N ARG A 108 31.56 1.86 -4.19
CA ARG A 108 31.34 3.28 -4.48
C ARG A 108 30.34 3.50 -5.61
N LEU A 109 30.35 2.65 -6.64
CA LEU A 109 29.40 2.72 -7.77
C LEU A 109 28.00 2.19 -7.44
N VAL A 110 27.90 1.07 -6.72
CA VAL A 110 26.60 0.42 -6.42
C VAL A 110 25.90 1.03 -5.22
N LYS A 111 26.65 1.34 -4.16
CA LYS A 111 26.13 1.88 -2.89
C LYS A 111 26.24 3.39 -2.81
N GLY A 112 27.21 3.98 -3.50
CA GLY A 112 27.60 5.39 -3.39
C GLY A 112 28.83 5.57 -2.47
N PRO A 113 29.57 6.68 -2.60
CA PRO A 113 30.69 6.99 -1.70
C PRO A 113 30.22 7.10 -0.24
N GLU A 114 31.05 6.68 0.71
CA GLU A 114 30.67 6.61 2.12
C GLU A 114 30.30 7.98 2.68
N GLU A 115 30.92 9.05 2.18
CA GLU A 115 30.63 10.43 2.58
C GLU A 115 29.17 10.83 2.31
N PHE A 116 28.49 10.19 1.36
CA PHE A 116 27.14 10.53 0.95
C PHE A 116 26.08 9.50 1.38
N GLN A 117 26.48 8.37 1.97
CA GLN A 117 25.51 7.33 2.37
C GLN A 117 24.57 7.82 3.48
N ASN A 118 25.08 8.61 4.42
CA ASN A 118 24.33 9.12 5.59
C ASN A 118 23.74 10.53 5.38
N VAL A 119 24.09 11.20 4.27
CA VAL A 119 23.61 12.56 3.96
C VAL A 119 22.24 12.53 3.30
N ARG A 120 21.84 11.38 2.73
CA ARG A 120 20.52 11.21 2.10
C ARG A 120 19.42 11.23 3.15
N ARG A 121 18.86 12.41 3.39
CA ARG A 121 17.74 12.67 4.32
C ARG A 121 16.52 11.77 4.06
N ASP A 122 16.35 11.33 2.82
CA ASP A 122 15.17 10.57 2.36
C ASP A 122 15.21 9.06 2.68
N ARG A 123 16.29 8.55 3.29
CA ARG A 123 16.41 7.11 3.58
C ARG A 123 16.76 6.87 5.06
N PRO A 124 16.08 5.93 5.74
CA PRO A 124 16.44 5.57 7.11
C PRO A 124 17.86 5.00 7.16
N ASN A 125 18.65 5.42 8.15
CA ASN A 125 19.98 4.90 8.38
C ASN A 125 19.93 3.39 8.58
N ARG A 126 20.82 2.69 7.89
CA ARG A 126 20.94 1.23 7.98
C ARG A 126 21.58 0.90 9.35
N LYS A 127 20.85 0.19 10.22
CA LYS A 127 21.43 -0.47 11.40
C LYS A 127 22.47 -1.50 10.97
#